data_AF-A0A8B4U314-F1
#
_entry.id   AF-A0A8B4U314-F1
#
_cell.length_a   1.000
_cell.length_b   1.000
_cell.length_c   1.000
_cell.angle_alpha   90.00
_cell.angle_beta   90.00
_cell.angle_gamma   90.00
#
_symmetry.space_group_name_H-M   'P 1'
#
loop_
_entity.id
_entity.type
_entity.pdbx_description
1 polymer ?
#
loop_
_entity_poly.entity_id
_entity_poly.type
_entity_poly.pdbx_seq_one_letter_code
_entity_poly.pdbx_strand_id
1 'polypeptide(L)'
;MADKFLQPQTLGILVLGVIAFCVGTAAGVLMAKLMNVFSRHKINPLIGSAGVSAVPMAARVSNKVGLDADGQNFLLMHAMGPNVAGVIGSAIAAGVMLKYVLAM
;
A
#
# COMPACT_ATOMS: atom_id res chain seq x y z
N MET A 1 -26.74 -14.32 -11.13
CA MET A 1 -25.39 -14.13 -10.50
C MET A 1 -24.27 -14.37 -11.50
N ALA A 2 -24.32 -15.46 -12.27
CA ALA A 2 -23.37 -15.72 -13.35
C ALA A 2 -23.23 -14.55 -14.33
N ASP A 3 -24.34 -13.93 -14.74
CA ASP A 3 -24.34 -12.86 -15.77
C ASP A 3 -23.72 -11.54 -15.31
N LYS A 4 -23.49 -11.33 -14.00
CA LYS A 4 -22.83 -10.14 -13.46
C LYS A 4 -21.33 -10.36 -13.27
N PHE A 5 -20.91 -11.60 -13.03
CA PHE A 5 -19.51 -11.95 -12.78
C PHE A 5 -18.78 -12.42 -14.05
N LEU A 6 -19.45 -13.17 -14.93
CA LEU A 6 -18.90 -13.65 -16.19
C LEU A 6 -19.09 -12.61 -17.29
N GLN A 7 -18.54 -11.42 -17.06
CA GLN A 7 -18.54 -10.30 -17.99
C GLN A 7 -17.10 -9.95 -18.37
N PRO A 8 -16.81 -9.55 -19.62
CA PRO A 8 -15.46 -9.12 -20.00
C PRO A 8 -14.93 -7.97 -19.12
N GLN A 9 -15.84 -7.17 -18.53
CA GLN A 9 -15.53 -6.12 -17.56
C GLN A 9 -14.88 -6.66 -16.28
N THR A 10 -15.28 -7.84 -15.77
CA THR A 10 -14.72 -8.38 -14.52
C THR A 10 -13.28 -8.84 -14.68
N LEU A 11 -12.92 -9.36 -15.86
CA LEU A 11 -11.53 -9.65 -16.19
C LEU A 11 -10.68 -8.37 -16.13
N GLY A 12 -11.20 -7.25 -16.64
CA GLY A 12 -10.57 -5.93 -16.52
C GLY A 12 -10.35 -5.50 -15.07
N ILE A 13 -11.35 -5.67 -14.20
CA ILE A 13 -11.24 -5.34 -12.76
C ILE A 13 -10.15 -6.18 -12.08
N LEU A 14 -10.09 -7.48 -12.37
CA LEU A 14 -9.08 -8.38 -11.79
C LEU A 14 -7.66 -7.97 -12.18
N VAL A 15 -7.42 -7.72 -13.47
CA VAL A 15 -6.09 -7.32 -13.96
C VAL A 15 -5.69 -5.94 -13.42
N LEU A 16 -6.61 -4.97 -13.44
CA LEU A 16 -6.37 -3.64 -12.88
C LEU A 16 -6.09 -3.71 -11.37
N GLY A 17 -6.74 -4.61 -10.64
CA GLY A 17 -6.51 -4.81 -9.21
C GLY A 17 -5.06 -5.22 -8.90
N VAL A 18 -4.50 -6.16 -9.67
CA VAL A 18 -3.09 -6.59 -9.50
C VAL A 18 -2.15 -5.43 -9.79
N ILE A 19 -2.36 -4.72 -10.90
CA ILE A 19 -1.53 -3.58 -11.28
C ILE A 19 -1.62 -2.46 -10.22
N ALA A 20 -2.81 -2.19 -9.68
CA ALA A 20 -3.00 -1.20 -8.64
C ALA A 20 -2.18 -1.50 -7.38
N PHE A 21 -2.14 -2.76 -6.93
CA PHE A 21 -1.27 -3.17 -5.81
C PHE A 21 0.21 -3.03 -6.13
N CYS A 22 0.64 -3.38 -7.35
CA CYS A 22 2.03 -3.20 -7.78
C CYS A 22 2.43 -1.72 -7.78
N VAL A 23 1.59 -0.83 -8.31
CA VAL A 23 1.84 0.61 -8.33
C VAL A 23 1.85 1.18 -6.91
N GLY A 24 0.88 0.78 -6.06
CA GLY A 24 0.81 1.24 -4.67
C GLY A 24 2.03 0.87 -3.84
N THR A 25 2.50 -0.38 -3.95
CA THR A 25 3.72 -0.83 -3.25
C THR A 25 4.97 -0.14 -3.78
N ALA A 26 5.13 -0.03 -5.09
CA ALA A 26 6.27 0.65 -5.72
C ALA A 26 6.32 2.14 -5.34
N ALA A 27 5.19 2.85 -5.40
CA ALA A 27 5.08 4.25 -5.00
C ALA A 27 5.42 4.44 -3.51
N GLY A 28 4.96 3.55 -2.63
CA GLY A 28 5.29 3.59 -1.20
C GLY A 28 6.80 3.44 -0.92
N VAL A 29 7.46 2.50 -1.61
CA VAL A 29 8.92 2.32 -1.49
C VAL A 29 9.69 3.51 -2.06
N LEU A 30 9.26 4.04 -3.21
CA LEU A 30 9.87 5.23 -3.80
C LEU A 30 9.72 6.45 -2.90
N MET A 31 8.55 6.63 -2.28
CA MET A 31 8.33 7.70 -1.31
C MET A 31 9.24 7.56 -0.08
N ALA A 32 9.40 6.35 0.46
CA ALA A 32 10.34 6.11 1.56
C ALA A 32 11.79 6.45 1.17
N LYS A 33 12.22 6.13 -0.06
CA LYS A 33 13.53 6.53 -0.58
C LYS A 33 13.66 8.03 -0.75
N LEU A 34 12.61 8.72 -1.21
CA LEU A 34 12.59 10.17 -1.33
C LEU A 34 12.70 10.84 0.05
N MET A 35 11.98 10.34 1.05
CA MET A 35 12.08 10.83 2.43
C MET A 35 13.50 10.68 3.00
N ASN A 36 14.25 9.65 2.59
CA ASN A 36 15.65 9.46 3.01
C ASN A 36 16.62 10.51 2.47
N VAL A 37 16.25 11.28 1.44
CA VAL A 37 17.05 12.38 0.93
C VAL A 37 16.99 13.59 1.87
N PHE A 38 15.84 13.81 2.51
CA PHE A 38 15.59 14.99 3.35
C PHE A 38 15.71 14.71 4.85
N SER A 39 15.55 13.46 5.27
CA SER A 39 15.53 13.10 6.69
C SER A 39 16.93 12.81 7.24
N ARG A 40 17.23 13.35 8.44
CA ARG A 40 18.46 13.01 9.18
C ARG A 40 18.46 11.55 9.65
N HIS A 41 17.28 11.03 10.00
CA HIS A 41 17.08 9.62 10.34
C HIS A 41 16.48 8.91 9.13
N LYS A 42 17.29 8.04 8.49
CA LYS A 42 16.86 7.29 7.31
C LYS A 42 15.80 6.26 7.69
N ILE A 43 14.70 6.27 6.95
CA ILE A 43 13.59 5.33 7.02
C ILE A 43 13.96 4.09 6.20
N ASN A 44 13.70 2.90 6.73
CA ASN A 44 13.89 1.67 5.97
C ASN A 44 12.87 1.63 4.81
N PRO A 45 13.31 1.51 3.54
CA PRO A 45 12.40 1.46 2.39
C PRO A 45 11.36 0.33 2.45
N LEU A 46 11.63 -0.76 3.18
CA LEU A 46 10.67 -1.85 3.42
C LEU A 46 9.42 -1.38 4.18
N ILE A 47 9.53 -0.32 4.98
CA ILE A 47 8.38 0.27 5.68
C ILE A 47 7.47 1.02 4.69
N GLY A 48 8.02 1.52 3.58
CA GLY A 48 7.27 2.17 2.51
C GLY A 48 6.27 1.23 1.83
N SER A 49 6.64 -0.04 1.59
CA SER A 49 5.72 -1.04 1.04
C SER A 49 4.61 -1.46 2.00
N ALA A 50 4.78 -1.24 3.31
CA ALA A 50 3.75 -1.53 4.31
C ALA A 50 2.58 -0.55 4.28
N GLY A 51 2.66 0.53 3.50
CA GLY A 51 1.60 1.54 3.35
C GLY A 51 0.36 1.07 2.60
N VAL A 52 0.36 -0.15 2.02
CA VAL A 52 -0.85 -0.75 1.45
C VAL A 52 -1.79 -1.18 2.58
N SER A 53 -3.06 -0.80 2.47
CA SER A 53 -4.13 -0.88 3.49
C SER A 53 -4.53 -2.30 3.95
N ALA A 54 -3.73 -3.32 3.70
CA ALA A 54 -3.96 -4.70 4.12
C ALA A 54 -3.55 -4.91 5.58
N VAL A 55 -4.32 -4.36 6.51
CA VAL A 55 -4.12 -4.49 7.96
C VAL A 55 -4.45 -5.91 8.46
N PRO A 56 -3.63 -6.56 9.31
CA PRO A 56 -2.26 -6.22 9.71
C PRO A 56 -1.17 -6.85 8.80
N MET A 57 -1.57 -7.53 7.73
CA MET A 57 -0.70 -8.41 6.95
C MET A 57 0.39 -7.69 6.15
N ALA A 58 0.15 -6.49 5.61
CA ALA A 58 1.18 -5.73 4.87
C ALA A 58 2.43 -5.44 5.72
N ALA A 59 2.22 -5.08 6.99
CA ALA A 59 3.30 -4.88 7.96
C ALA A 59 4.01 -6.20 8.30
N ARG A 60 3.29 -7.31 8.40
CA ARG A 60 3.87 -8.65 8.63
C ARG A 60 4.73 -9.13 7.47
N VAL A 61 4.29 -8.91 6.22
CA VAL A 61 5.08 -9.26 5.02
C VAL A 61 6.35 -8.42 4.97
N SER A 62 6.25 -7.11 5.23
CA SER A 62 7.43 -6.23 5.29
C SER A 62 8.41 -6.63 6.40
N ASN A 63 7.89 -7.06 7.56
CA ASN A 63 8.71 -7.61 8.64
C ASN A 63 9.38 -8.93 8.26
N LYS A 64 8.67 -9.84 7.58
CA LYS A 64 9.25 -11.11 7.10
C LYS A 64 10.43 -10.85 6.16
N VAL A 65 10.25 -10.01 5.15
CA VAL A 65 11.33 -9.65 4.20
C VAL A 65 12.49 -8.94 4.91
N GLY A 66 12.21 -8.14 5.94
CA GLY A 66 13.26 -7.53 6.76
C GLY A 66 14.05 -8.52 7.60
N LEU A 67 13.37 -9.52 8.17
CA LEU A 67 14.02 -10.61 8.91
C LEU A 67 14.82 -11.55 7.99
N ASP A 68 14.37 -11.74 6.74
CA ASP A 68 15.12 -12.50 5.74
C ASP A 68 16.44 -11.79 5.36
N ALA A 69 16.46 -10.45 5.42
CA ALA A 69 17.67 -9.64 5.18
C ALA A 69 18.57 -9.53 6.43
N ASP A 70 17.97 -9.41 7.62
CA ASP A 70 18.66 -9.35 8.91
C ASP A 70 17.76 -9.88 10.03
N GLY A 71 18.17 -10.98 10.68
CA GLY A 71 17.40 -11.66 11.73
C GLY A 71 17.18 -10.86 13.02
N GLN A 72 17.84 -9.70 13.19
CA GLN A 72 17.58 -8.79 14.32
C GLN A 72 16.76 -7.55 13.92
N ASN A 73 16.40 -7.39 12.65
CA ASN A 73 15.68 -6.23 12.15
C ASN A 73 14.17 -6.41 12.25
N PHE A 74 13.59 -6.07 13.41
CA PHE A 74 12.15 -6.17 13.67
C PHE A 74 11.40 -4.91 13.22
N LEU A 75 10.74 -4.97 12.06
CA LEU A 75 10.00 -3.85 11.49
C LEU A 75 8.53 -3.81 11.89
N LEU A 76 7.94 -4.88 12.41
CA LEU A 76 6.49 -4.97 12.59
C LEU A 76 5.90 -3.76 13.34
N MET A 77 6.53 -3.35 14.44
CA MET A 77 6.06 -2.21 15.25
C MET A 77 6.17 -0.88 14.52
N HIS A 78 7.20 -0.68 13.71
CA HIS A 78 7.40 0.55 12.93
C HIS A 78 6.54 0.59 11.65
N ALA A 79 6.39 -0.56 10.99
CA ALA A 79 5.66 -0.72 9.75
C ALA A 79 4.13 -0.58 9.92
N MET A 80 3.62 -0.72 11.15
CA MET A 80 2.20 -0.46 11.42
C MET A 80 1.81 1.02 11.23
N GLY A 81 2.75 1.96 11.41
CA GLY A 81 2.49 3.39 11.20
C GLY A 81 1.99 3.67 9.77
N PRO A 82 2.80 3.37 8.73
CA PRO A 82 2.35 3.54 7.35
C PRO A 82 1.14 2.69 6.97
N ASN A 83 0.97 1.51 7.55
CA ASN A 83 -0.19 0.66 7.27
C ASN A 83 -1.51 1.34 7.70
N VAL A 84 -1.54 1.92 8.90
CA VAL A 84 -2.70 2.71 9.37
C VAL A 84 -2.88 3.96 8.52
N ALA A 85 -1.78 4.64 8.14
CA ALA A 85 -1.85 5.79 7.23
C ALA A 85 -2.46 5.41 5.86
N GLY A 86 -2.19 4.20 5.35
CA GLY A 86 -2.79 3.68 4.12
C GLY A 86 -4.30 3.50 4.20
N VAL A 87 -4.82 3.01 5.32
CA VAL A 87 -6.27 2.89 5.56
C VAL A 87 -6.93 4.27 5.55
N ILE A 88 -6.34 5.25 6.25
CA ILE A 88 -6.83 6.64 6.27
C ILE A 88 -6.76 7.25 4.87
N GLY A 89 -5.64 7.09 4.17
CA GLY A 89 -5.43 7.59 2.81
C GLY A 89 -6.43 7.02 1.81
N SER A 90 -6.82 5.75 1.97
CA SER A 90 -7.84 5.11 1.14
C SER A 90 -9.21 5.78 1.31
N ALA A 91 -9.58 6.10 2.56
CA ALA A 91 -10.83 6.82 2.85
C ALA A 91 -10.81 8.26 2.28
N ILE A 92 -9.67 8.95 2.38
CA ILE A 92 -9.49 10.29 1.80
C ILE A 92 -9.63 10.25 0.27
N ALA A 93 -8.95 9.30 -0.39
CA ALA A 93 -9.04 9.14 -1.84
C ALA A 93 -10.47 8.84 -2.30
N ALA A 94 -11.18 7.95 -1.60
CA ALA A 94 -12.59 7.68 -1.86
C ALA A 94 -13.46 8.94 -1.69
N GLY A 95 -13.25 9.72 -0.62
CA GLY A 95 -13.96 10.98 -0.40
C GLY A 95 -13.74 12.01 -1.50
N VAL A 96 -12.50 12.14 -1.99
CA VAL A 96 -12.17 13.02 -3.12
C VAL A 96 -12.82 12.54 -4.42
N MET A 97 -12.82 11.23 -4.69
CA MET A 97 -13.52 10.66 -5.85
C MET A 97 -15.03 10.90 -5.79
N LEU A 98 -15.66 10.72 -4.62
CA LEU A 98 -17.08 11.02 -4.44
C LEU A 98 -17.38 12.48 -4.74
N LYS A 99 -16.58 13.42 -4.21
CA LYS A 99 -16.73 14.84 -4.51
C LYS A 99 -16.63 15.11 -6.02
N TYR A 100 -15.65 14.50 -6.70
CA TYR A 100 -15.41 14.75 -8.12
C TYR A 100 -16.52 14.17 -9.01
N VAL A 101 -16.99 12.95 -8.72
CA VAL A 101 -18.04 12.27 -9.49
C VAL A 101 -19.41 12.90 -9.26
N LEU A 102 -19.72 13.37 -8.04
CA LEU A 102 -21.02 13.96 -7.71
C LEU A 102 -21.13 15.45 -8.09
N ALA A 103 -20.00 16.14 -8.30
CA ALA A 103 -19.97 17.55 -8.70
C ALA A 103 -19.90 17.73 -10.23
N MET A 104 -19.88 16.64 -11.00
CA MET A 104 -19.94 16.59 -12.45
C MET A 104 -21.31 16.07 -12.88
#